data_AF-A0A2L0F1W0-F1
#
_entry.id   AF-A0A2L0F1W0-F1
#
_cell.length_a   1.000
_cell.length_b   1.000
_cell.length_c   1.000
_cell.angle_alpha   90.00
_cell.angle_beta   90.00
_cell.angle_gamma   90.00
#
_symmetry.space_group_name_H-M   'P 1'
#
loop_
_entity.id
_entity.type
_entity.pdbx_description
1 polymer ?
#
loop_
_entity_poly.entity_id
_entity_poly.type
_entity_poly.pdbx_seq_one_letter_code
_entity_poly.pdbx_strand_id
1 'polypeptide(L)'
;MTSVDALQILNQFASLQGHLVRKFLHLYDPKDRERFRDVPNGTLSVNGRTWSHQRHGAGVTFTDSNNTRVNAHVGMTEHPEGIDSGRILEYLESLDITTVSFDNRDYSATIHDINNLINDMTQRGLLRTVTTQGRFPHQMFKLTHVSNIQRDGGNIPVS
;
A
#
# COMPACT_ATOMS: atom_id res chain seq x y z
N MET A 1 -15.01 -19.24 -2.72
CA MET A 1 -14.68 -17.83 -2.43
C MET A 1 -14.12 -17.23 -3.71
N THR A 2 -14.61 -16.08 -4.15
CA THR A 2 -14.04 -15.34 -5.27
C THR A 2 -12.75 -14.68 -4.79
N SER A 3 -11.61 -15.02 -5.40
CA SER A 3 -10.34 -14.36 -5.09
C SER A 3 -10.42 -12.88 -5.48
N VAL A 4 -9.79 -12.03 -4.67
CA VAL A 4 -9.75 -10.58 -4.92
C VAL A 4 -8.56 -10.26 -5.81
N ASP A 5 -8.75 -9.43 -6.82
CA ASP A 5 -7.67 -9.02 -7.72
C ASP A 5 -6.58 -8.25 -6.97
N ALA A 6 -5.34 -8.77 -7.03
CA ALA A 6 -4.22 -8.22 -6.28
C ALA A 6 -3.85 -6.81 -6.77
N LEU A 7 -3.94 -6.54 -8.07
CA LEU A 7 -3.62 -5.23 -8.62
C LEU A 7 -4.62 -4.19 -8.11
N GLN A 8 -5.91 -4.51 -8.08
CA GLN A 8 -6.94 -3.67 -7.48
C GLN A 8 -6.66 -3.39 -6.01
N ILE A 9 -6.32 -4.41 -5.22
CA ILE A 9 -6.01 -4.25 -3.79
C ILE A 9 -4.77 -3.38 -3.58
N LEU A 10 -3.69 -3.61 -4.32
CA LEU A 10 -2.47 -2.81 -4.19
C LEU A 10 -2.71 -1.34 -4.59
N ASN A 11 -3.51 -1.09 -5.64
CA ASN A 11 -3.92 0.26 -6.01
C ASN A 11 -4.73 0.95 -4.91
N GLN A 12 -5.72 0.24 -4.34
CA GLN A 12 -6.53 0.74 -3.24
C GLN A 12 -5.67 1.06 -2.02
N PHE A 13 -4.80 0.14 -1.63
CA PHE A 13 -3.87 0.32 -0.51
C PHE A 13 -2.95 1.52 -0.72
N ALA A 14 -2.24 1.57 -1.86
CA ALA A 14 -1.28 2.63 -2.15
C ALA A 14 -1.95 4.01 -2.18
N SER A 15 -3.12 4.12 -2.82
CA SER A 15 -3.90 5.36 -2.88
C SER A 15 -4.35 5.80 -1.48
N LEU A 16 -4.90 4.88 -0.69
CA LEU A 16 -5.38 5.17 0.66
C LEU A 16 -4.22 5.61 1.57
N GLN A 17 -3.11 4.86 1.57
CA GLN A 17 -1.91 5.22 2.31
C GLN A 17 -1.37 6.58 1.89
N GLY A 18 -1.31 6.85 0.58
CA GLY A 18 -0.88 8.14 0.06
C GLY A 18 -1.70 9.30 0.61
N HIS A 19 -3.03 9.17 0.65
CA HIS A 19 -3.91 10.18 1.23
C HIS A 19 -3.71 10.34 2.75
N LEU A 20 -3.63 9.24 3.49
CA LEU A 20 -3.46 9.24 4.94
C LEU A 20 -2.12 9.88 5.34
N VAL A 21 -1.02 9.44 4.73
CA VAL A 21 0.32 9.95 5.00
C VAL A 21 0.42 11.44 4.67
N ARG A 22 -0.04 11.87 3.49
CA ARG A 22 -0.03 13.30 3.12
C ARG A 22 -0.87 14.14 4.08
N LYS A 23 -2.06 13.66 4.47
CA LYS A 23 -2.93 14.38 5.41
C LYS A 23 -2.31 14.48 6.79
N PHE A 24 -1.71 13.40 7.28
CA PHE A 24 -1.00 13.35 8.56
C PHE A 24 0.16 14.35 8.58
N LEU A 25 1.02 14.33 7.56
CA LEU A 25 2.16 15.23 7.46
C LEU A 25 1.73 16.70 7.37
N HIS A 26 0.66 16.98 6.63
CA HIS A 26 0.12 18.34 6.53
C HIS A 26 -0.50 18.82 7.86
N LEU A 27 -1.20 17.95 8.59
CA LEU A 27 -1.87 18.31 9.83
C LEU A 27 -0.89 18.60 10.97
N TYR A 28 0.17 17.82 11.08
CA TYR A 28 1.08 17.88 12.22
C TYR A 28 2.41 18.57 11.93
N ASP A 29 2.82 18.67 10.66
CA ASP A 29 4.13 19.18 10.23
C ASP A 29 5.29 18.69 11.13
N PRO A 30 5.53 17.37 11.21
CA PRO A 30 6.47 16.81 12.18
C PRO A 30 7.90 17.30 11.93
N LYS A 31 8.53 17.75 13.01
CA LYS A 31 9.94 18.12 13.08
C LYS A 31 10.84 16.88 13.15
N ASP A 32 10.40 15.84 13.87
CA ASP A 32 11.07 14.53 13.89
C ASP A 32 10.46 13.61 12.84
N ARG A 33 10.94 13.71 11.60
CA ARG A 33 10.46 12.87 10.48
C ARG A 33 11.02 11.45 10.50
N GLU A 34 11.97 11.13 11.38
CA GLU A 34 12.52 9.78 11.51
C GLU A 34 11.70 8.90 12.43
N ARG A 35 10.95 9.49 13.38
CA ARG A 35 10.23 8.73 14.42
C ARG A 35 8.89 9.32 14.83
N PHE A 36 8.54 10.52 14.38
CA PHE A 36 7.32 11.26 14.73
C PHE A 36 7.10 11.45 16.23
N ARG A 37 8.18 11.58 17.03
CA ARG A 37 8.08 11.67 18.49
C ARG A 37 7.35 12.91 18.99
N ASP A 38 7.32 13.94 18.17
CA ASP A 38 6.66 15.22 18.42
C ASP A 38 5.17 15.22 18.02
N VAL A 39 4.66 14.12 17.44
CA VAL A 39 3.26 13.99 17.05
C VAL A 39 2.49 13.15 18.09
N PRO A 40 1.46 13.71 18.75
CA PRO A 40 0.61 12.93 19.65
C PRO A 40 -0.32 12.02 18.85
N ASN A 41 -0.81 10.93 19.47
CA ASN A 41 -1.90 10.14 18.90
C ASN A 41 -3.15 11.03 18.71
N GLY A 42 -3.95 10.73 17.70
CA GLY A 42 -5.11 11.56 17.40
C GLY A 42 -6.01 10.99 16.33
N THR A 43 -6.77 11.86 15.67
CA THR A 43 -7.63 11.49 14.55
C THR A 43 -7.45 12.44 13.38
N LEU A 44 -7.75 11.96 12.17
CA LEU A 44 -7.82 12.76 10.96
C LEU A 44 -8.94 12.25 10.05
N SER A 45 -9.38 13.06 9.09
CA SER A 45 -10.42 12.68 8.13
C SER A 45 -9.86 12.60 6.72
N VAL A 46 -10.10 11.47 6.05
CA VAL A 46 -9.72 11.19 4.65
C VAL A 46 -10.89 10.50 3.97
N ASN A 47 -11.29 11.00 2.79
CA ASN A 47 -12.40 10.46 1.98
C ASN A 47 -13.71 10.28 2.77
N GLY A 48 -14.04 11.26 3.63
CA GLY A 48 -15.25 11.23 4.46
C GLY A 48 -15.23 10.22 5.62
N ARG A 49 -14.09 9.54 5.85
CA ARG A 49 -13.92 8.57 6.94
C ARG A 49 -12.97 9.14 7.98
N THR A 50 -13.29 8.92 9.26
CA THR A 50 -12.42 9.25 10.38
C THR A 50 -11.45 8.10 10.63
N TRP A 51 -10.17 8.45 10.74
CA TRP A 51 -9.07 7.54 11.04
C TRP A 51 -8.46 7.97 12.35
N SER A 52 -8.38 7.05 13.30
CA SER A 52 -7.46 7.20 14.42
C SER A 52 -6.03 6.93 13.93
N HIS A 53 -5.06 7.57 14.55
CA HIS A 53 -3.66 7.31 14.29
C HIS A 53 -2.89 7.13 15.58
N GLN A 54 -1.96 6.17 15.54
CA GLN A 54 -1.10 5.85 16.66
C GLN A 54 0.32 5.64 16.15
N ARG A 55 1.26 6.33 16.78
CA ARG A 55 2.68 6.16 16.52
C ARG A 55 3.16 4.82 17.09
N HIS A 56 4.01 4.12 16.35
CA HIS A 56 4.74 2.94 16.83
C HIS A 56 6.11 2.88 16.16
N GLY A 57 7.13 2.40 16.87
CA GLY A 57 8.50 2.29 16.32
C GLY A 57 8.94 3.54 15.54
N ALA A 58 9.21 3.35 14.25
CA ALA A 58 9.51 4.38 13.25
C ALA A 58 8.37 4.52 12.21
N GLY A 59 7.12 4.58 12.67
CA GLY A 59 5.96 4.65 11.80
C GLY A 59 4.69 5.09 12.53
N VAL A 60 3.59 5.07 11.78
CA VAL A 60 2.24 5.40 12.25
C VAL A 60 1.27 4.38 11.70
N THR A 61 0.40 3.85 12.55
CA THR A 61 -0.74 3.05 12.12
C THR A 61 -1.99 3.91 12.12
N PHE A 62 -2.72 3.89 11.02
CA PHE A 62 -4.03 4.49 10.86
C PHE A 62 -5.09 3.39 10.96
N THR A 63 -6.16 3.63 11.74
CA THR A 63 -7.26 2.67 11.91
C THR A 63 -8.61 3.39 11.84
N ASP A 64 -9.53 2.88 11.02
CA ASP A 64 -10.89 3.39 10.93
C ASP A 64 -11.88 2.64 11.84
N SER A 65 -13.15 3.04 11.82
CA SER A 65 -14.23 2.40 12.61
C SER A 65 -14.53 0.95 12.24
N ASN A 66 -14.09 0.51 11.06
CA ASN A 66 -14.28 -0.85 10.56
C ASN A 66 -13.03 -1.72 10.84
N ASN A 67 -12.10 -1.24 11.66
CA ASN A 67 -10.81 -1.87 11.94
C ASN A 67 -9.91 -2.08 10.71
N THR A 68 -10.17 -1.38 9.59
CA THR A 68 -9.21 -1.34 8.48
C THR A 68 -7.94 -0.64 8.96
N ARG A 69 -6.79 -1.25 8.72
CA ARG A 69 -5.49 -0.76 9.22
C ARG A 69 -4.57 -0.41 8.07
N VAL A 70 -3.99 0.78 8.10
CA VAL A 70 -2.90 1.18 7.21
C VAL A 70 -1.70 1.54 8.06
N ASN A 71 -0.67 0.71 8.03
CA ASN A 71 0.60 0.97 8.71
C ASN A 71 1.56 1.65 7.74
N ALA A 72 2.09 2.82 8.11
CA ALA A 72 3.04 3.58 7.29
C ALA A 72 4.40 3.68 7.98
N HIS A 73 5.47 3.27 7.28
CA HIS A 73 6.85 3.51 7.73
C HIS A 73 7.22 4.99 7.58
N VAL A 74 8.18 5.48 8.36
CA VAL A 74 8.77 6.82 8.15
C VAL A 74 9.34 7.02 6.74
N GLY A 75 9.81 5.95 6.10
CA GLY A 75 10.24 5.99 4.70
C GLY A 75 9.13 6.43 3.72
N MET A 76 7.87 6.21 4.09
CA MET A 76 6.73 6.62 3.27
C MET A 76 6.45 8.12 3.33
N THR A 77 7.19 8.88 4.13
CA THR A 77 7.16 10.35 4.01
C THR A 77 7.74 10.84 2.68
N GLU A 78 8.75 10.15 2.15
CA GLU A 78 9.33 10.40 0.83
C GLU A 78 8.51 9.73 -0.28
N HIS A 79 7.88 8.60 0.05
CA HIS A 79 7.08 7.79 -0.86
C HIS A 79 5.71 7.44 -0.23
N PRO A 80 4.75 8.39 -0.20
CA PRO A 80 3.45 8.18 0.48
C PRO A 80 2.65 6.99 -0.04
N GLU A 81 2.79 6.67 -1.31
CA GLU A 81 2.15 5.54 -1.98
C GLU A 81 3.08 4.32 -2.10
N GLY A 82 4.23 4.36 -1.42
CA GLY A 82 5.20 3.26 -1.41
C GLY A 82 4.62 2.03 -0.74
N ILE A 83 4.93 0.86 -1.30
CA ILE A 83 4.37 -0.42 -0.90
C ILE A 83 5.50 -1.34 -0.44
N ASP A 84 5.24 -2.15 0.58
CA ASP A 84 6.05 -3.32 0.91
C ASP A 84 5.16 -4.48 1.38
N SER A 85 5.70 -5.69 1.31
CA SER A 85 4.96 -6.91 1.60
C SER A 85 4.40 -6.99 3.01
N GLY A 86 5.13 -6.46 4.01
CA GLY A 86 4.69 -6.49 5.40
C GLY A 86 3.43 -5.66 5.60
N ARG A 87 3.40 -4.45 5.03
CA ARG A 87 2.25 -3.55 5.14
C ARG A 87 1.06 -3.98 4.29
N ILE A 88 1.30 -4.59 3.13
CA ILE A 88 0.23 -5.25 2.37
C ILE A 88 -0.40 -6.36 3.20
N LEU A 89 0.42 -7.22 3.82
CA LEU A 89 -0.08 -8.32 4.64
C LEU A 89 -0.97 -7.80 5.77
N GLU A 90 -0.50 -6.81 6.54
CA GLU A 90 -1.30 -6.20 7.62
C GLU A 90 -2.62 -5.58 7.10
N TYR A 91 -2.60 -5.00 5.90
CA TYR A 91 -3.79 -4.45 5.27
C TYR A 91 -4.78 -5.55 4.88
N LEU A 92 -4.33 -6.61 4.23
CA LEU A 92 -5.15 -7.78 3.85
C LEU A 92 -5.79 -8.43 5.09
N GLU A 93 -5.02 -8.62 6.15
CA GLU A 93 -5.50 -9.14 7.43
C GLU A 93 -6.58 -8.23 8.04
N SER A 94 -6.46 -6.92 7.89
CA SER A 94 -7.47 -5.97 8.39
C SER A 94 -8.77 -5.97 7.58
N LEU A 95 -8.77 -6.58 6.40
CA LEU A 95 -9.92 -6.72 5.51
C LEU A 95 -10.48 -8.15 5.51
N ASP A 96 -9.97 -9.03 6.38
CA ASP A 96 -10.29 -10.46 6.40
C ASP A 96 -10.05 -11.17 5.04
N ILE A 97 -9.08 -10.68 4.26
CA ILE A 97 -8.71 -11.27 2.97
C ILE A 97 -7.61 -12.31 3.18
N THR A 98 -7.91 -13.57 2.92
CA THR A 98 -6.96 -14.68 3.07
C THR A 98 -6.21 -15.02 1.78
N THR A 99 -6.70 -14.55 0.63
CA THR A 99 -6.15 -14.90 -0.70
C THR A 99 -6.41 -13.79 -1.70
N VAL A 100 -5.41 -13.48 -2.51
CA VAL A 100 -5.52 -12.56 -3.67
C VAL A 100 -5.05 -13.25 -4.94
N SER A 101 -5.59 -12.85 -6.08
CA SER A 101 -5.24 -13.42 -7.38
C SER A 101 -4.48 -12.42 -8.25
N PHE A 102 -3.45 -12.90 -8.95
CA PHE A 102 -2.74 -12.15 -9.98
C PHE A 102 -2.32 -13.11 -11.09
N ASP A 103 -2.59 -12.75 -12.35
CA ASP A 103 -2.11 -13.51 -13.52
C ASP A 103 -2.47 -15.01 -13.49
N ASN A 104 -3.74 -15.32 -13.18
CA ASN A 104 -4.27 -16.68 -13.02
C ASN A 104 -3.61 -17.53 -11.92
N ARG A 105 -2.92 -16.87 -10.98
CA ARG A 105 -2.34 -17.50 -9.80
C ARG A 105 -2.92 -16.89 -8.52
N ASP A 106 -3.19 -17.73 -7.55
CA ASP A 106 -3.61 -17.32 -6.21
C ASP A 106 -2.39 -17.25 -5.26
N TYR A 107 -2.41 -16.23 -4.39
CA TYR A 107 -1.39 -15.97 -3.37
C TYR A 107 -2.11 -15.87 -2.03
N SER A 108 -1.67 -16.67 -1.05
CA SER A 108 -2.21 -16.59 0.30
C SER A 108 -1.74 -15.31 0.99
N ALA A 109 -2.52 -14.81 1.96
CA ALA A 109 -2.11 -13.71 2.83
C ALA A 109 -1.05 -14.21 3.84
N THR A 110 0.14 -14.56 3.34
CA THR A 110 1.33 -14.88 4.12
C THR A 110 2.50 -14.07 3.60
N ILE A 111 3.47 -13.76 4.47
CA ILE A 111 4.61 -12.94 4.05
C ILE A 111 5.38 -13.54 2.87
N HIS A 112 5.48 -14.87 2.81
CA HIS A 112 6.14 -15.57 1.71
C HIS A 112 5.40 -15.35 0.39
N ASP A 113 4.08 -15.58 0.36
CA ASP A 113 3.28 -15.44 -0.85
C ASP A 113 3.14 -13.98 -1.28
N ILE A 114 3.05 -13.03 -0.35
CA ILE A 114 3.03 -11.61 -0.69
C ILE A 114 4.38 -11.16 -1.26
N ASN A 115 5.51 -11.68 -0.76
CA ASN A 115 6.81 -11.43 -1.39
C ASN A 115 6.87 -11.99 -2.82
N ASN A 116 6.33 -13.19 -3.05
CA ASN A 116 6.26 -13.78 -4.38
C ASN A 116 5.36 -12.94 -5.32
N LEU A 117 4.20 -12.48 -4.84
CA LEU A 117 3.31 -11.58 -5.57
C LEU A 117 4.03 -10.29 -5.99
N ILE A 118 4.74 -9.65 -5.06
CA ILE A 118 5.49 -8.42 -5.35
C ILE A 118 6.59 -8.66 -6.38
N ASN A 119 7.29 -9.80 -6.29
CA ASN A 119 8.29 -10.18 -7.28
C ASN A 119 7.66 -10.40 -8.67
N ASP A 120 6.57 -11.14 -8.75
CA ASP A 120 5.87 -11.44 -10.00
C ASP A 120 5.33 -10.14 -10.64
N MET A 121 4.72 -9.26 -9.86
CA MET A 121 4.25 -7.95 -10.33
C MET A 121 5.41 -7.02 -10.76
N THR A 122 6.57 -7.12 -10.11
CA THR A 122 7.79 -6.40 -10.51
C THR A 122 8.33 -6.92 -11.84
N GLN A 123 8.39 -8.24 -12.03
CA GLN A 123 8.80 -8.86 -13.30
C GLN A 123 7.87 -8.50 -14.46
N ARG A 124 6.58 -8.32 -14.18
CA ARG A 124 5.57 -7.84 -15.14
C ARG A 124 5.63 -6.32 -15.39
N GLY A 125 6.53 -5.59 -14.72
CA GLY A 125 6.68 -4.14 -14.88
C GLY A 125 5.56 -3.32 -14.24
N LEU A 126 4.71 -3.92 -13.39
CA LEU A 126 3.63 -3.25 -12.67
C LEU A 126 4.11 -2.56 -11.40
N LEU A 127 5.24 -3.01 -10.87
CA LEU A 127 5.92 -2.41 -9.73
C LEU A 127 7.35 -2.05 -10.11
N ARG A 128 7.85 -0.94 -9.55
CA ARG A 128 9.26 -0.56 -9.61
C ARG A 128 9.80 -0.33 -8.21
N THR A 129 11.04 -0.75 -7.98
CA THR A 129 11.73 -0.49 -6.72
C THR A 129 11.97 1.01 -6.55
N VAL A 130 11.78 1.48 -5.31
CA VAL A 130 12.18 2.81 -4.86
C VAL A 130 12.95 2.68 -3.56
N THR A 131 13.95 3.54 -3.39
CA THR A 131 14.79 3.57 -2.20
C THR A 131 14.53 4.86 -1.45
N THR A 132 14.33 4.74 -0.13
CA THR A 132 14.32 5.91 0.73
C THR A 132 15.72 6.32 1.10
N GLN A 133 15.93 7.63 1.14
CA GLN A 133 17.13 8.20 1.72
C GLN A 133 16.87 8.31 3.23
N GLY A 134 17.68 7.65 4.06
CA GLY A 134 17.50 7.75 5.50
C GLY A 134 18.18 6.64 6.29
N ARG A 135 18.11 6.80 7.62
CA ARG A 135 18.72 5.89 8.58
C ARG A 135 18.18 4.45 8.52
N PHE A 136 16.96 4.29 8.01
CA PHE A 136 16.28 3.00 7.90
C PHE A 136 16.00 2.71 6.42
N PRO A 137 17.00 2.24 5.65
CA PRO A 137 16.79 1.84 4.27
C PRO A 137 15.75 0.72 4.25
N HIS A 138 14.63 0.98 3.61
CA HIS A 138 13.54 0.03 3.48
C HIS A 138 13.26 -0.17 1.99
N GLN A 139 13.27 -1.43 1.54
CA GLN A 139 12.93 -1.72 0.16
C GLN A 139 11.44 -1.50 -0.03
N MET A 140 11.09 -0.55 -0.89
CA MET A 140 9.72 -0.25 -1.24
C MET A 140 9.51 -0.33 -2.74
N PHE A 141 8.25 -0.44 -3.11
CA PHE A 141 7.79 -0.52 -4.48
C PHE A 141 6.79 0.59 -4.75
N LYS A 142 6.77 1.11 -5.97
CA LYS A 142 5.68 1.95 -6.46
C LYS A 142 4.99 1.26 -7.62
N LEU A 143 3.67 1.38 -7.67
CA LEU A 143 2.91 1.06 -8.86
C LEU A 143 3.42 1.90 -10.02
N THR A 144 3.70 1.25 -11.15
CA THR A 144 3.94 1.96 -12.40
C THR A 144 2.60 2.47 -12.90
N HIS A 145 2.57 3.65 -13.52
CA HIS A 145 1.36 4.10 -14.20
C HIS A 145 1.10 3.14 -15.36
N VAL A 146 0.24 2.16 -15.15
CA VAL A 146 -0.25 1.29 -16.21
C VAL A 146 -1.19 2.14 -17.04
N SER A 147 -0.62 2.80 -18.05
CA SER A 147 -1.40 3.41 -19.12
C SER A 147 -2.07 2.25 -19.85
N ASN A 148 -3.37 2.03 -19.60
CA ASN A 148 -4.26 1.10 -20.30
C ASN A 148 -3.55 0.06 -21.17
N ILE A 149 -3.20 -1.10 -20.61
CA ILE A 149 -2.98 -2.27 -21.45
C ILE A 149 -4.34 -2.59 -22.06
N GLN A 150 -4.48 -2.28 -23.35
CA GLN A 150 -5.63 -2.64 -24.18
C GLN A 150 -5.98 -4.09 -23.91
N ARG A 151 -7.24 -4.35 -23.55
CA ARG A 151 -7.80 -5.69 -23.68
C ARG A 151 -7.66 -6.05 -25.15
N ASP A 152 -6.93 -7.13 -25.42
CA ASP A 152 -6.87 -7.79 -26.73
C ASP A 152 -8.30 -8.11 -27.19
N GLY A 153 -8.88 -7.17 -27.93
CA GLY A 153 -10.07 -7.37 -28.74
C GLY A 153 -9.59 -7.90 -30.08
N GLY A 154 -9.41 -9.21 -30.17
CA GLY A 154 -9.25 -9.89 -31.45
C GLY A 154 -10.38 -9.46 -32.38
N ASN A 155 -10.02 -8.87 -33.52
CA ASN A 155 -10.96 -8.65 -34.60
C ASN A 155 -10.53 -9.50 -35.80
N ILE A 156 -11.44 -10.41 -36.13
CA ILE A 156 -11.42 -11.38 -37.21
C ILE A 156 -11.42 -10.61 -38.55
N PRO A 157 -10.69 -11.08 -39.59
CA PRO A 157 -10.79 -10.48 -40.91
C PRO A 157 -12.18 -10.81 -41.49
N VAL A 158 -12.93 -9.77 -41.84
CA VAL A 158 -14.09 -9.90 -42.72
C VAL A 158 -13.62 -9.81 -44.17
N SER A 159 -14.20 -10.71 -44.95
CA SER A 159 -13.87 -11.12 -46.32
C SER A 159 -13.95 -10.02 -47.37
#